data_AF-A0A218PKA9-F1
#
_entry.id   AF-A0A218PKA9-F1
#
_cell.length_a   1.000
_cell.length_b   1.000
_cell.length_c   1.000
_cell.angle_alpha   90.00
_cell.angle_beta   90.00
_cell.angle_gamma   90.00
#
_symmetry.space_group_name_H-M   'P 1'
#
loop_
_entity.id
_entity.type
_entity.pdbx_description
1 polymer ?
#
loop_
_entity_poly.entity_id
_entity_poly.type
_entity_poly.pdbx_seq_one_letter_code
_entity_poly.pdbx_strand_id
1 'polypeptide(L)'
;MKKAVRLGLLAEALQGDESFVQLGFLAKKSADRLLIERDGHLRGIWTADKEAYVWTAAGYTQPSFRTALLPEALKYTLIEIARH
;
A
#
# COMPACT_ATOMS: atom_id res chain seq x y z
N MET A 1 -11.93 12.87 2.30
CA MET A 1 -11.93 11.86 1.19
C MET A 1 -12.48 10.53 1.72
N LYS A 2 -13.32 9.81 0.97
CA LYS A 2 -13.79 8.47 1.40
C LYS A 2 -12.61 7.49 1.40
N LYS A 3 -12.53 6.59 2.40
CA LYS A 3 -11.44 5.60 2.56
C LYS A 3 -11.14 4.83 1.26
N ALA A 4 -12.20 4.34 0.60
CA ALA A 4 -12.11 3.62 -0.66
C ALA A 4 -11.52 4.45 -1.82
N VAL A 5 -11.75 5.78 -1.84
CA VAL A 5 -11.15 6.66 -2.86
C VAL A 5 -9.66 6.82 -2.58
N ARG A 6 -9.30 7.08 -1.32
CA ARG A 6 -7.90 7.22 -0.87
C ARG A 6 -7.07 5.98 -1.25
N LEU A 7 -7.55 4.78 -0.89
CA LEU A 7 -6.89 3.52 -1.23
C LEU A 7 -6.92 3.21 -2.74
N GLY A 8 -7.93 3.71 -3.47
CA GLY A 8 -7.96 3.64 -4.94
C GLY A 8 -6.81 4.39 -5.58
N LEU A 9 -6.58 5.64 -5.16
CA LEU A 9 -5.50 6.47 -5.68
C LEU A 9 -4.12 5.84 -5.42
N LEU A 10 -3.92 5.24 -4.25
CA LEU A 10 -2.67 4.54 -3.95
C LEU A 10 -2.50 3.27 -4.78
N ALA A 11 -3.57 2.49 -4.99
CA ALA A 11 -3.52 1.32 -5.85
C ALA A 11 -3.17 1.69 -7.30
N GLU A 12 -3.79 2.74 -7.84
CA GLU A 12 -3.49 3.26 -9.17
C GLU A 12 -2.05 3.77 -9.28
N ALA A 13 -1.57 4.51 -8.28
CA ALA A 13 -0.20 5.00 -8.26
C ALA A 13 0.85 3.87 -8.21
N LEU A 14 0.60 2.81 -7.44
CA LEU A 14 1.47 1.64 -7.37
C LEU A 14 1.46 0.83 -8.66
N GLN A 15 0.28 0.61 -9.24
CA GLN A 15 0.17 -0.15 -10.50
C GLN A 15 0.62 0.65 -11.74
N GLY A 16 0.73 1.98 -11.61
CA GLY A 16 1.37 2.83 -12.61
C GLY A 16 2.89 2.95 -12.47
N ASP A 17 3.48 2.46 -11.37
CA ASP A 17 4.92 2.45 -11.18
C ASP A 17 5.54 1.22 -11.87
N GLU A 18 6.38 1.47 -12.87
CA GLU A 18 6.96 0.40 -13.69
C GLU A 18 7.83 -0.55 -12.87
N SER A 19 8.58 -0.04 -11.89
CA SER A 19 9.46 -0.86 -11.06
C SER A 19 8.66 -1.81 -10.17
N PHE A 20 7.53 -1.35 -9.63
CA PHE A 20 6.62 -2.16 -8.82
C PHE A 20 6.07 -3.34 -9.64
N VAL A 21 5.57 -3.06 -10.85
CA VAL A 21 4.96 -4.08 -11.73
C VAL A 21 6.00 -5.05 -12.27
N GLN A 22 7.16 -4.58 -12.73
CA GLN A 22 8.22 -5.43 -13.28
C GLN A 22 8.79 -6.40 -12.23
N LEU A 23 8.81 -5.99 -10.95
CA LEU A 23 9.20 -6.87 -9.83
C LEU A 23 8.11 -7.88 -9.43
N GLY A 24 6.97 -7.89 -10.13
CA GLY A 24 5.88 -8.85 -9.92
C GLY A 24 4.97 -8.50 -8.73
N PHE A 25 5.01 -7.26 -8.24
CA PHE A 25 4.11 -6.83 -7.18
C PHE A 25 2.71 -6.50 -7.70
N LEU A 26 1.71 -6.70 -6.84
CA LEU A 26 0.32 -6.40 -7.09
C LEU A 26 -0.26 -5.59 -5.93
N ALA A 27 -1.02 -4.55 -6.27
CA ALA A 27 -1.81 -3.78 -5.31
C ALA A 27 -3.30 -4.19 -5.42
N LYS A 28 -3.77 -5.08 -4.53
CA LYS A 28 -5.13 -5.63 -4.54
C LYS A 28 -6.04 -4.86 -3.58
N LYS A 29 -6.94 -4.06 -4.13
CA LYS A 29 -7.86 -3.24 -3.36
C LYS A 29 -9.11 -4.02 -2.93
N SER A 30 -9.50 -3.86 -1.67
CA SER A 30 -10.81 -4.22 -1.11
C SER A 30 -11.58 -2.97 -0.64
N ALA A 31 -12.71 -3.16 0.04
CA ALA A 31 -13.55 -2.05 0.50
C ALA A 31 -12.84 -1.10 1.48
N ASP A 32 -12.02 -1.65 2.38
CA ASP A 32 -11.37 -0.94 3.49
C ASP A 32 -9.85 -1.09 3.53
N ARG A 33 -9.27 -1.89 2.62
CA ARG A 33 -7.84 -2.24 2.60
C ARG A 33 -7.28 -2.26 1.19
N LEU A 34 -5.96 -2.17 1.11
CA LEU A 34 -5.17 -2.39 -0.08
C LEU A 34 -4.02 -3.33 0.29
N LEU A 35 -4.03 -4.52 -0.27
CA LEU A 35 -3.01 -5.55 -0.05
C LEU A 35 -1.88 -5.37 -1.03
N ILE A 36 -0.65 -5.40 -0.54
CA ILE A 36 0.56 -5.42 -1.38
C ILE A 36 1.11 -6.83 -1.34
N GLU A 37 1.11 -7.48 -2.50
CA GLU A 37 1.47 -8.89 -2.63
C GLU A 37 2.48 -9.09 -3.76
N ARG A 38 3.28 -10.16 -3.64
CA ARG A 38 4.12 -10.68 -4.73
C ARG A 38 4.11 -12.20 -4.68
N ASP A 39 3.84 -12.84 -5.82
CA ASP A 39 3.80 -14.30 -5.94
C ASP A 39 2.90 -14.98 -4.88
N GLY A 40 1.75 -14.37 -4.57
CA GLY A 40 0.80 -14.86 -3.56
C GLY A 40 1.22 -14.60 -2.10
N HIS A 41 2.37 -13.99 -1.86
CA HIS A 41 2.83 -13.62 -0.52
C HIS A 41 2.51 -12.17 -0.19
N LEU A 42 1.79 -11.96 0.91
CA LEU A 42 1.52 -10.64 1.45
C LEU A 42 2.82 -9.99 1.97
N ARG A 43 3.05 -8.73 1.58
CA ARG A 43 4.14 -7.88 2.09
C ARG A 43 3.65 -6.86 3.10
N GLY A 44 2.42 -6.38 2.91
CA GLY A 44 1.74 -5.57 3.90
C GLY A 44 0.41 -5.05 3.42
N ILE A 45 -0.25 -4.33 4.31
CA ILE A 45 -1.61 -3.87 4.15
C ILE A 45 -1.63 -2.37 4.37
N TRP A 46 -2.15 -1.65 3.39
CA TRP A 46 -2.62 -0.29 3.58
C TRP A 46 -4.08 -0.30 4.00
N THR A 47 -4.38 0.42 5.08
CA THR A 47 -5.74 0.84 5.43
C THR A 47 -5.82 2.35 5.35
N ALA A 48 -7.04 2.89 5.49
CA ALA A 48 -7.24 4.32 5.50
C ALA A 48 -8.25 4.73 6.59
N ASP A 49 -7.98 5.88 7.21
CA ASP A 49 -8.97 6.65 7.95
C ASP A 49 -9.42 7.87 7.10
N LYS A 50 -10.10 8.85 7.72
CA LYS A 50 -10.56 10.05 6.99
C LYS A 50 -9.39 10.93 6.54
N GLU A 51 -8.25 10.83 7.18
CA GLU A 51 -7.12 11.77 7.13
C GLU A 51 -5.84 11.13 6.57
N ALA A 52 -5.64 9.82 6.75
CA ALA A 52 -4.37 9.17 6.51
C ALA A 52 -4.48 7.78 5.85
N TYR A 53 -3.39 7.44 5.16
CA TYR A 53 -2.96 6.09 4.84
C TYR A 53 -2.25 5.51 6.06
N VAL A 54 -2.53 4.26 6.39
CA VAL A 54 -1.94 3.55 7.54
C VAL A 54 -1.41 2.20 7.06
N TRP A 55 -0.10 1.98 7.18
CA TRP A 55 0.57 0.75 6.76
C TRP A 55 0.74 -0.21 7.93
N THR A 56 0.55 -1.49 7.68
CA THR A 56 0.90 -2.60 8.57
C THR A 56 1.66 -3.63 7.77
N ALA A 57 2.90 -3.92 8.17
CA ALA A 57 3.73 -4.93 7.53
C ALA A 57 3.12 -6.33 7.71
N ALA A 58 3.34 -7.23 6.75
CA ALA A 58 2.88 -8.61 6.85
C ALA A 58 3.48 -9.31 8.08
N GLY A 59 2.64 -10.06 8.81
CA GLY A 59 3.04 -10.73 10.05
C GLY A 59 2.96 -9.85 11.30
N TYR A 60 2.70 -8.54 11.16
CA TYR A 60 2.51 -7.63 12.28
C TYR A 60 1.03 -7.28 12.47
N THR A 61 0.64 -7.02 13.72
CA THR A 61 -0.72 -6.58 14.08
C THR A 61 -0.82 -5.08 14.34
N GLN A 62 0.32 -4.41 14.52
CA GLN A 62 0.38 -2.97 14.78
C GLN A 62 0.86 -2.19 13.56
N PRO A 63 0.27 -1.03 13.26
CA PRO A 63 0.75 -0.16 12.20
C PRO A 63 2.17 0.34 12.46
N SER A 64 3.01 0.33 11.41
CA SER A 64 4.40 0.83 11.49
C SER A 64 4.59 2.18 10.81
N PHE A 65 3.64 2.64 9.99
CA PHE A 65 3.73 3.92 9.31
C PHE A 65 2.35 4.54 9.02
N ARG A 66 2.27 5.87 9.10
CA ARG A 66 1.06 6.66 8.85
C ARG A 66 1.42 7.96 8.13
N THR A 67 0.66 8.29 7.08
CA THR A 67 0.83 9.57 6.36
C THR A 67 -0.49 10.06 5.78
N ALA A 68 -0.67 11.39 5.71
CA ALA A 68 -1.79 12.00 5.02
C ALA A 68 -1.61 12.07 3.50
N LEU A 69 -0.37 11.91 3.00
CA LEU A 69 0.01 12.24 1.63
C LEU A 69 0.17 10.98 0.77
N LEU A 70 -0.43 11.01 -0.43
CA LEU A 70 -0.29 9.92 -1.41
C LEU A 70 1.17 9.69 -1.84
N PRO A 71 1.97 10.72 -2.17
CA PRO A 71 3.37 10.52 -2.57
C PRO A 71 4.22 9.86 -1.47
N GLU A 72 3.96 10.17 -0.21
CA GLU A 72 4.67 9.54 0.91
C GLU A 72 4.26 8.08 1.08
N ALA A 73 2.98 7.75 0.94
CA ALA A 73 2.52 6.36 1.01
C ALA A 73 3.10 5.51 -0.12
N LEU A 74 3.14 6.05 -1.35
CA LEU A 74 3.78 5.41 -2.49
C LEU A 74 5.28 5.18 -2.22
N LYS A 75 6.02 6.25 -1.87
CA LYS A 75 7.45 6.18 -1.59
C LYS A 75 7.77 5.18 -0.49
N TYR A 76 7.00 5.21 0.61
CA TYR A 76 7.17 4.28 1.72
C TYR A 76 6.97 2.83 1.26
N THR A 77 5.93 2.56 0.47
CA THR A 77 5.66 1.21 -0.06
C THR A 77 6.84 0.69 -0.88
N LEU A 78 7.37 1.51 -1.79
CA LEU A 78 8.50 1.12 -2.66
C LEU A 78 9.78 0.86 -1.85
N ILE A 79 10.05 1.65 -0.81
CA ILE A 79 11.17 1.40 0.10
C ILE A 79 10.98 0.08 0.84
N GLU A 80 9.77 -0.20 1.31
CA GLU A 80 9.53 -1.34 2.18
C GLU A 80 9.56 -2.68 1.43
N ILE A 81 9.02 -2.72 0.21
CA ILE A 81 9.12 -3.90 -0.64
C ILE A 81 10.54 -4.13 -1.19
N ALA A 82 11.40 -3.10 -1.21
CA ALA A 82 12.80 -3.27 -1.61
C ALA A 82 13.66 -3.90 -0.50
N ARG A 83 13.18 -3.92 0.75
CA ARG A 83 13.88 -4.54 1.90
C ARG A 83 13.59 -6.04 2.04
N HIS A 84 12.58 -6.59 1.34
CA HIS A 84 12.02 -7.93 1.55
C HIS A 84 11.70 -8.68 0.25
#